data_AF-A0A8T4MU63-F1
#
_entry.id   AF-A0A8T4MU63-F1
#
_cell.length_a   1.000
_cell.length_b   1.000
_cell.length_c   1.000
_cell.angle_alpha   90.00
_cell.angle_beta   90.00
_cell.angle_gamma   90.00
#
_symmetry.space_group_name_H-M   'P 1'
#
loop_
_entity.id
_entity.type
_entity.pdbx_description
1 polymer ?
#
loop_
_entity_poly.entity_id
_entity_poly.type
_entity_poly.pdbx_seq_one_letter_code
_entity_poly.pdbx_strand_id
1 'polypeptide(L)'
;MKNPLNLFREKEIFLIGEIHGTKEIPHLCFKWINEIAKKYTVAVCLEIPIEYQINLARFFVDEAVNGGFATKEYYSMVQQLKKLGIKIYCINDFVKTQQQKENILAKNILEISKKEKKIIVIMGEVHASKKPFMWKNKKIFPAGYLINKIKGRKMVSIRVLPKSGRSFNQEIVHEKDDFFNSHFNYVYKINKVSPSQLP
;
A
#
# COMPACT_ATOMS: atom_id res chain seq x y z
N MET A 1 8.40 4.83 -20.53
CA MET A 1 7.95 5.27 -19.19
C MET A 1 9.12 5.22 -18.22
N LYS A 2 9.32 6.23 -17.36
CA LYS A 2 10.39 6.22 -16.36
C LYS A 2 10.17 5.05 -15.38
N ASN A 3 11.23 4.30 -15.10
CA ASN A 3 11.14 3.19 -14.14
C ASN A 3 10.97 3.76 -12.71
N PRO A 4 9.87 3.48 -11.99
CA PRO A 4 9.64 4.00 -10.64
C PRO A 4 10.74 3.58 -9.65
N LEU A 5 11.48 2.50 -9.95
CA LEU A 5 12.60 2.02 -9.13
C LEU A 5 13.72 3.04 -8.97
N ASN A 6 13.92 3.94 -9.95
CA ASN A 6 14.94 4.99 -9.83
C ASN A 6 14.62 5.99 -8.71
N LEU A 7 13.36 6.13 -8.33
CA LEU A 7 12.95 6.98 -7.22
C LEU A 7 13.38 6.41 -5.87
N PHE A 8 13.72 5.12 -5.78
CA PHE A 8 13.96 4.41 -4.52
C PHE A 8 15.37 4.64 -3.93
N ARG A 9 16.35 5.02 -4.77
CA ARG A 9 17.78 5.04 -4.41
C ARG A 9 18.03 5.80 -3.10
N GLU A 10 17.47 7.00 -2.99
CA GLU A 10 17.73 7.93 -1.87
C GLU A 10 16.58 7.99 -0.85
N LYS A 11 15.57 7.11 -0.96
CA LYS A 11 14.38 7.15 -0.10
C LYS A 11 14.46 6.10 0.99
N GLU A 12 13.99 6.47 2.18
CA GLU A 12 13.84 5.57 3.33
C GLU A 12 12.45 4.89 3.29
N ILE A 13 11.43 5.62 2.83
CA ILE A 13 10.03 5.15 2.81
C ILE A 13 9.46 5.25 1.41
N PHE A 14 8.90 4.14 0.92
CA PHE A 14 8.23 4.05 -0.37
C PHE A 14 6.78 3.61 -0.17
N LEU A 15 5.84 4.54 -0.32
CA LEU A 15 4.41 4.25 -0.20
C LEU A 15 3.86 3.84 -1.57
N ILE A 16 3.21 2.69 -1.63
CA ILE A 16 2.44 2.22 -2.79
C ILE A 16 0.97 2.31 -2.39
N GLY A 17 0.31 3.33 -2.93
CA GLY A 17 -1.14 3.50 -2.86
C GLY A 17 -1.81 2.69 -3.96
N GLU A 18 -2.70 1.80 -3.59
CA GLU A 18 -3.38 0.90 -4.52
C GLU A 18 -4.89 0.79 -4.29
N ILE A 19 -5.58 0.12 -5.21
CA ILE A 19 -6.98 -0.25 -5.10
C ILE A 19 -7.09 -1.75 -4.77
N HIS A 20 -7.62 -2.03 -3.59
CA HIS A 20 -7.78 -3.39 -3.08
C HIS A 20 -8.62 -4.27 -4.00
N GLY A 21 -8.45 -5.59 -3.86
CA GLY A 21 -9.28 -6.57 -4.56
C GLY A 21 -8.95 -6.76 -6.04
N THR A 22 -7.70 -6.55 -6.45
CA THR A 22 -7.24 -6.77 -7.84
C THR A 22 -6.21 -7.90 -7.92
N LYS A 23 -6.14 -8.59 -9.07
CA LYS A 23 -5.14 -9.65 -9.27
C LYS A 23 -3.74 -9.11 -9.59
N GLU A 24 -3.69 -8.07 -10.42
CA GLU A 24 -2.47 -7.61 -11.06
C GLU A 24 -1.63 -6.74 -10.15
N ILE A 25 -2.25 -5.98 -9.25
CA ILE A 25 -1.51 -5.04 -8.39
C ILE A 25 -0.62 -5.77 -7.37
N PRO A 26 -1.08 -6.81 -6.63
CA PRO A 26 -0.20 -7.59 -5.77
C PRO A 26 0.99 -8.19 -6.53
N HIS A 27 0.77 -8.68 -7.76
CA HIS A 27 1.84 -9.19 -8.61
C HIS A 27 2.83 -8.10 -9.03
N LEU A 28 2.34 -6.92 -9.41
CA LEU A 28 3.17 -5.76 -9.74
C LEU A 28 4.01 -5.30 -8.54
N CYS A 29 3.39 -5.20 -7.36
CA CYS A 29 4.05 -4.87 -6.11
C CYS A 29 5.16 -5.87 -5.80
N PHE A 30 4.88 -7.18 -5.89
CA PHE A 30 5.90 -8.21 -5.72
C PHE A 30 7.07 -8.05 -6.68
N LYS A 31 6.79 -7.83 -7.98
CA LYS A 31 7.83 -7.62 -8.99
C LYS A 31 8.72 -6.43 -8.63
N TRP A 32 8.14 -5.30 -8.23
CA TRP A 32 8.93 -4.13 -7.80
C TRP A 32 9.74 -4.42 -6.56
N ILE A 33 9.14 -5.04 -5.54
CA ILE A 33 9.83 -5.38 -4.30
C ILE A 33 11.01 -6.32 -4.58
N ASN A 34 10.82 -7.35 -5.40
CA ASN A 34 11.88 -8.30 -5.78
C ASN A 34 13.04 -7.58 -6.49
N GLU A 35 12.76 -6.70 -7.45
CA GLU A 35 13.80 -5.92 -8.13
C GLU A 35 14.55 -4.96 -7.19
N ILE A 36 13.86 -4.41 -6.19
CA ILE A 36 14.47 -3.56 -5.16
C ILE A 36 15.34 -4.40 -4.21
N ALA A 37 14.83 -5.55 -3.78
CA ALA A 37 15.48 -6.45 -2.83
C ALA A 37 16.81 -7.01 -3.36
N LYS A 38 16.97 -7.14 -4.69
CA LYS A 38 18.24 -7.47 -5.33
C LYS A 38 19.37 -6.46 -5.05
N LYS A 39 19.03 -5.21 -4.67
CA LYS A 39 19.99 -4.11 -4.49
C LYS A 39 20.04 -3.57 -3.08
N TYR A 40 18.99 -3.79 -2.29
CA TYR A 40 18.81 -3.18 -0.98
C TYR A 40 18.16 -4.18 -0.02
N THR A 41 18.62 -4.18 1.23
CA THR A 41 17.84 -4.76 2.33
C THR A 41 16.59 -3.90 2.53
N VAL A 42 15.42 -4.53 2.42
CA VAL A 42 14.12 -3.86 2.57
C VAL A 42 13.21 -4.67 3.48
N ALA A 43 12.35 -3.96 4.22
CA ALA A 43 11.17 -4.54 4.84
C ALA A 43 9.90 -4.10 4.11
N VAL A 44 8.86 -4.92 4.17
CA VAL A 44 7.56 -4.64 3.60
C VAL A 44 6.56 -4.42 4.72
N CYS A 45 5.76 -3.35 4.62
CA CYS A 45 4.65 -3.06 5.52
C CYS A 45 3.34 -3.27 4.76
N LEU A 46 2.38 -3.97 5.34
CA LEU A 46 1.08 -4.26 4.75
C LEU A 46 -0.02 -3.70 5.64
N GLU A 47 -1.05 -3.12 5.02
CA GLU A 47 -2.29 -2.66 5.68
C GLU A 47 -3.13 -3.84 6.21
N ILE A 48 -2.56 -4.61 7.12
CA ILE A 48 -3.13 -5.76 7.82
C ILE A 48 -3.11 -5.45 9.31
N PRO A 49 -4.13 -5.85 10.10
CA PRO A 49 -4.13 -5.62 11.54
C PRO A 49 -2.91 -6.23 12.24
N ILE A 50 -2.33 -5.50 13.19
CA ILE A 50 -1.11 -5.86 13.90
C ILE A 50 -1.22 -7.19 14.66
N GLU A 51 -2.40 -7.59 15.10
CA GLU A 51 -2.63 -8.89 15.73
C GLU A 51 -2.29 -10.09 14.84
N TYR A 52 -2.37 -9.93 13.51
CA TYR A 52 -2.02 -10.98 12.56
C TYR A 52 -0.52 -11.04 12.26
N GLN A 53 0.31 -10.21 12.90
CA GLN A 53 1.76 -10.19 12.67
C GLN A 53 2.42 -11.55 12.92
N ILE A 54 1.97 -12.27 13.96
CA ILE A 54 2.50 -13.59 14.34
C ILE A 54 1.99 -14.67 13.36
N ASN A 55 0.72 -14.59 12.96
CA ASN A 55 0.09 -15.56 12.07
C ASN A 55 -0.62 -14.87 10.90
N LEU A 56 0.17 -14.39 9.94
CA LEU A 56 -0.34 -13.76 8.73
C LEU A 56 -1.26 -14.69 7.92
N ALA A 57 -1.03 -16.01 7.95
CA ALA A 57 -1.88 -16.95 7.23
C ALA A 57 -3.32 -16.93 7.76
N ARG A 58 -3.49 -16.76 9.07
CA ARG A 58 -4.81 -16.63 9.71
C ARG A 58 -5.61 -15.45 9.18
N PHE A 59 -4.98 -14.30 8.89
CA PHE A 59 -5.68 -13.15 8.30
C PHE A 59 -6.39 -13.52 6.99
N PHE A 60 -5.71 -14.31 6.13
CA PHE A 60 -6.28 -14.71 4.85
C PHE A 60 -7.42 -15.73 4.99
N VAL A 61 -7.51 -16.43 6.12
CA VAL A 61 -8.64 -17.32 6.42
C VAL A 61 -9.79 -16.53 7.06
N ASP A 62 -9.50 -15.75 8.09
CA ASP A 62 -10.50 -15.02 8.88
C ASP A 62 -11.21 -13.94 8.05
N GLU A 63 -10.48 -13.23 7.19
CA GLU A 63 -11.00 -12.09 6.41
C GLU A 63 -11.35 -12.45 4.96
N ALA A 64 -11.36 -13.75 4.61
CA ALA A 64 -11.62 -14.23 3.26
C ALA A 64 -12.95 -13.71 2.67
N VAL A 65 -13.90 -13.26 3.51
CA VAL A 65 -15.20 -12.76 3.06
C VAL A 65 -15.30 -11.23 2.99
N ASN A 66 -14.29 -10.49 3.46
CA ASN A 66 -14.37 -9.04 3.68
C ASN A 66 -13.46 -8.23 2.75
N GLY A 67 -14.05 -7.57 1.75
CA GLY A 67 -13.54 -6.31 1.22
C GLY A 67 -12.31 -6.35 0.29
N GLY A 68 -11.88 -7.53 -0.17
CA GLY A 68 -10.79 -7.64 -1.16
C GLY A 68 -9.37 -7.45 -0.62
N PHE A 69 -9.19 -7.48 0.70
CA PHE A 69 -7.88 -7.36 1.37
C PHE A 69 -7.22 -8.74 1.60
N ALA A 70 -8.01 -9.73 2.00
CA ALA A 70 -7.58 -11.11 2.18
C ALA A 70 -7.86 -11.92 0.91
N THR A 71 -6.99 -11.77 -0.09
CA THR A 71 -7.15 -12.41 -1.39
C THR A 71 -6.05 -13.44 -1.64
N LYS A 72 -6.32 -14.39 -2.54
CA LYS A 72 -5.33 -15.37 -2.98
C LYS A 72 -4.06 -14.71 -3.52
N GLU A 73 -4.21 -13.59 -4.23
CA GLU A 73 -3.08 -12.87 -4.82
C GLU A 73 -2.21 -12.16 -3.78
N TYR A 74 -2.82 -11.53 -2.76
CA TYR A 74 -2.06 -10.98 -1.63
C TYR A 74 -1.39 -12.09 -0.80
N TYR A 75 -2.08 -13.21 -0.55
CA TYR A 75 -1.50 -14.34 0.16
C TYR A 75 -0.28 -14.91 -0.58
N SER A 76 -0.42 -15.11 -1.91
CA SER A 76 0.68 -15.54 -2.77
C SER A 76 1.87 -14.57 -2.72
N MET A 77 1.63 -13.25 -2.76
CA MET A 77 2.68 -12.26 -2.59
C MET A 77 3.38 -12.41 -1.22
N VAL A 78 2.64 -12.52 -0.12
CA VAL A 78 3.19 -12.70 1.24
C VAL A 78 4.08 -13.95 1.31
N GLN A 79 3.63 -15.07 0.75
CA GLN A 79 4.40 -16.32 0.73
C GLN A 79 5.70 -16.16 -0.07
N GLN A 80 5.65 -15.48 -1.23
CA GLN A 80 6.85 -15.23 -2.03
C GLN A 80 7.84 -14.29 -1.32
N LEU A 81 7.35 -13.23 -0.66
CA LEU A 81 8.20 -12.33 0.13
C LEU A 81 8.88 -13.07 1.29
N LYS A 82 8.16 -13.96 1.99
CA LYS A 82 8.73 -14.82 3.04
C LYS A 82 9.83 -15.74 2.50
N LYS A 83 9.61 -16.36 1.33
CA LYS A 83 10.62 -17.21 0.66
C LYS A 83 11.90 -16.44 0.31
N LEU A 84 11.80 -15.13 0.06
CA LEU A 84 12.95 -14.24 -0.16
C LEU A 84 13.61 -13.75 1.13
N GLY A 85 13.13 -14.16 2.31
CA GLY A 85 13.64 -13.68 3.59
C GLY A 85 13.31 -12.21 3.89
N ILE A 86 12.35 -11.61 3.17
CA ILE A 86 11.95 -10.22 3.38
C ILE A 86 11.08 -10.13 4.63
N LYS A 87 11.45 -9.25 5.57
CA LYS A 87 10.65 -8.98 6.77
C LYS A 87 9.33 -8.32 6.37
N ILE A 88 8.23 -8.79 6.95
CA ILE A 88 6.88 -8.27 6.72
C ILE A 88 6.33 -7.73 8.04
N TYR A 89 5.81 -6.51 8.01
CA TYR A 89 5.15 -5.85 9.12
C TYR A 89 3.66 -5.59 8.83
N CYS A 90 2.79 -5.95 9.76
CA CYS A 90 1.41 -5.48 9.81
C CYS A 90 1.40 -4.07 10.41
N ILE A 91 0.59 -3.16 9.87
CA ILE A 91 0.60 -1.75 10.31
C ILE A 91 -0.77 -1.18 10.69
N ASN A 92 -1.85 -1.94 10.50
CA ASN A 92 -3.20 -1.47 10.78
C ASN A 92 -3.66 -1.85 12.20
N ASP A 93 -4.67 -1.16 12.73
CA ASP A 93 -5.27 -1.45 14.04
C ASP A 93 -6.77 -1.11 14.01
N PHE A 94 -7.55 -1.71 14.89
CA PHE A 94 -8.99 -1.47 14.99
C PHE A 94 -9.27 -0.15 15.69
N VAL A 95 -9.94 0.76 14.98
CA VAL A 95 -10.23 2.12 15.46
C VAL A 95 -11.62 2.58 15.08
N LYS A 96 -12.14 3.56 15.84
CA LYS A 96 -13.52 4.05 15.68
C LYS A 96 -13.69 5.06 14.55
N THR A 97 -12.63 5.77 14.15
CA THR A 97 -12.73 6.86 13.17
C THR A 97 -11.64 6.78 12.11
N GLN A 98 -11.93 7.32 10.91
CA GLN A 98 -10.96 7.40 9.82
C GLN A 98 -9.68 8.14 10.25
N GLN A 99 -9.79 9.29 10.93
CA GLN A 99 -8.60 10.05 11.32
C GLN A 99 -7.73 9.31 12.35
N GLN A 100 -8.34 8.55 13.27
CA GLN A 100 -7.59 7.66 14.16
C GLN A 100 -6.85 6.59 13.36
N LYS A 101 -7.46 6.03 12.31
CA LYS A 101 -6.82 5.05 11.42
C LYS A 101 -5.58 5.64 10.76
N GLU A 102 -5.72 6.83 10.16
CA GLU A 102 -4.58 7.52 9.54
C GLU A 102 -3.44 7.78 10.52
N ASN A 103 -3.77 8.21 11.75
CA ASN A 103 -2.77 8.47 12.79
C ASN A 103 -2.03 7.21 13.21
N ILE A 104 -2.73 6.08 13.38
CA ILE A 104 -2.12 4.80 13.77
C ILE A 104 -1.25 4.26 12.64
N LEU A 105 -1.74 4.25 11.40
CA LEU A 105 -0.94 3.83 10.23
C LEU A 105 0.36 4.63 10.16
N ALA A 106 0.27 5.96 10.24
CA ALA A 106 1.45 6.83 10.21
C ALA A 106 2.42 6.54 11.36
N LYS A 107 1.91 6.42 12.59
CA LYS A 107 2.71 6.10 13.78
C LYS A 107 3.47 4.79 13.59
N ASN A 108 2.77 3.72 13.22
CA ASN A 108 3.35 2.38 13.06
C ASN A 108 4.44 2.37 11.99
N ILE A 109 4.18 2.98 10.82
CA ILE A 109 5.16 3.09 9.74
C ILE A 109 6.40 3.87 10.18
N LEU A 110 6.22 4.97 10.91
CA LEU A 110 7.34 5.77 11.40
C LEU A 110 8.19 5.00 12.41
N GLU A 111 7.59 4.27 13.34
CA GLU A 111 8.32 3.42 14.29
C GLU A 111 9.11 2.32 13.58
N ILE A 112 8.53 1.67 12.57
CA ILE A 112 9.24 0.66 11.77
C ILE A 112 10.41 1.31 11.01
N SER A 113 10.22 2.52 10.46
CA SER A 113 11.27 3.25 9.74
C SER A 113 12.47 3.68 10.61
N LYS A 114 12.36 3.60 11.95
CA LYS A 114 13.49 3.80 12.86
C LYS A 114 14.37 2.55 12.96
N LYS A 115 13.76 1.37 12.76
CA LYS A 115 14.41 0.05 12.88
C LYS A 115 14.93 -0.43 11.53
N GLU A 116 14.23 -0.08 10.46
CA GLU A 116 14.50 -0.54 9.11
C GLU A 116 14.95 0.64 8.24
N LYS A 117 16.13 0.51 7.62
CA LYS A 117 16.73 1.59 6.81
C LYS A 117 15.89 1.95 5.59
N LYS A 118 15.22 0.96 5.00
CA LYS A 118 14.37 1.10 3.82
C LYS A 118 13.12 0.25 3.97
N ILE A 119 11.96 0.87 3.82
CA ILE A 119 10.66 0.20 3.88
C ILE A 119 9.82 0.49 2.64
N ILE A 120 9.10 -0.53 2.20
CA ILE A 120 8.06 -0.43 1.19
C ILE A 120 6.73 -0.68 1.88
N VAL A 121 5.77 0.23 1.72
CA VAL A 121 4.46 0.12 2.35
C VAL A 121 3.39 -0.03 1.27
N ILE A 122 2.59 -1.10 1.34
CA ILE A 122 1.44 -1.32 0.46
C ILE A 122 0.17 -1.05 1.26
N MET A 123 -0.63 -0.09 0.79
CA MET A 123 -1.86 0.36 1.44
C MET A 123 -2.83 0.96 0.43
N GLY A 124 -4.08 1.20 0.84
CA GLY A 124 -5.05 1.90 0.01
C GLY A 124 -4.55 3.27 -0.46
N GLU A 125 -4.87 3.66 -1.70
CA GLU A 125 -4.41 4.93 -2.27
C GLU A 125 -4.84 6.16 -1.47
N VAL A 126 -6.01 6.09 -0.82
CA VAL A 126 -6.49 7.13 0.08
C VAL A 126 -5.53 7.36 1.24
N HIS A 127 -5.04 6.28 1.86
CA HIS A 127 -4.08 6.32 2.97
C HIS A 127 -2.71 6.81 2.52
N ALA A 128 -2.26 6.43 1.31
CA ALA A 128 -0.96 6.80 0.77
C ALA A 128 -0.87 8.25 0.25
N SER A 129 -2.01 8.96 0.17
CA SER A 129 -2.08 10.36 -0.28
C SER A 129 -1.21 11.28 0.56
N LYS A 130 -0.46 12.19 -0.10
CA LYS A 130 0.34 13.22 0.59
C LYS A 130 -0.38 14.55 0.77
N LYS A 131 -1.67 14.63 0.45
CA LYS A 131 -2.48 15.83 0.66
C LYS A 131 -3.73 15.49 1.46
N PRO A 132 -4.21 16.43 2.30
CA PRO A 132 -5.49 16.29 2.95
C PRO A 132 -6.62 16.35 1.91
N PHE A 133 -7.76 15.75 2.23
CA PHE A 133 -8.96 15.80 1.39
C PHE A 133 -10.23 15.85 2.26
N MET A 134 -11.37 16.16 1.64
CA MET A 134 -12.66 16.19 2.31
C MET A 134 -13.38 14.85 2.14
N TRP A 135 -13.87 14.26 3.24
CA TRP A 135 -14.71 13.07 3.23
C TRP A 135 -15.89 13.27 4.18
N LYS A 136 -17.12 13.20 3.67
CA LYS A 136 -18.35 13.38 4.47
C LYS A 136 -18.30 14.69 5.28
N ASN A 137 -17.93 15.79 4.62
CA ASN A 137 -17.74 17.13 5.21
C ASN A 137 -16.69 17.22 6.33
N LYS A 138 -15.85 16.20 6.51
CA LYS A 138 -14.72 16.21 7.44
C LYS A 138 -13.41 16.26 6.66
N LYS A 139 -12.48 17.09 7.11
CA LYS A 139 -11.13 17.12 6.58
C LYS A 139 -10.35 15.93 7.13
N ILE A 140 -9.84 15.08 6.24
CA ILE A 140 -9.01 13.92 6.58
C ILE A 140 -7.55 14.26 6.27
N PHE A 141 -6.66 13.88 7.18
CA PHE A 141 -5.21 13.96 7.03
C PHE A 141 -4.65 12.53 6.89
N PRO A 142 -4.38 12.08 5.65
CA PRO A 142 -3.98 10.69 5.40
C PRO A 142 -2.64 10.33 6.01
N ALA A 143 -2.40 9.04 6.21
CA ALA A 143 -1.14 8.54 6.72
C ALA A 143 0.06 9.05 5.89
N GLY A 144 -0.05 9.03 4.56
CA GLY A 144 0.95 9.55 3.64
C GLY A 144 1.24 11.04 3.85
N TYR A 145 0.23 11.86 4.16
CA TYR A 145 0.40 13.28 4.49
C TYR A 145 1.14 13.45 5.82
N LEU A 146 0.73 12.70 6.84
CA LEU A 146 1.34 12.75 8.16
C LEU A 146 2.82 12.31 8.13
N ILE A 147 3.13 11.23 7.41
CA ILE A 147 4.51 10.76 7.21
C ILE A 147 5.31 11.78 6.40
N ASN A 148 4.73 12.35 5.34
CA ASN A 148 5.41 13.35 4.50
C ASN A 148 5.82 14.60 5.29
N LYS A 149 5.02 15.03 6.28
CA LYS A 149 5.39 16.14 7.17
C LYS A 149 6.68 15.87 7.96
N ILE A 150 6.94 14.62 8.32
CA ILE A 150 8.08 14.22 9.16
C ILE A 150 9.28 13.81 8.31
N LYS A 151 9.07 13.01 7.27
CA LYS A 151 10.14 12.43 6.44
C LYS A 151 10.46 13.26 5.19
N GLY A 152 9.53 14.09 4.73
CA GLY A 152 9.71 14.99 3.59
C GLY A 152 10.36 14.30 2.39
N ARG A 153 11.54 14.79 1.99
CA ARG A 153 12.30 14.28 0.84
C ARG A 153 12.78 12.83 0.99
N LYS A 154 12.79 12.25 2.20
CA LYS A 154 13.15 10.84 2.46
C LYS A 154 12.02 9.87 2.15
N MET A 155 10.82 10.38 1.86
CA MET A 155 9.67 9.59 1.45
C MET A 155 9.38 9.80 -0.05
N VAL A 156 8.84 8.77 -0.69
CA VAL A 156 8.19 8.88 -2.00
C VAL A 156 6.88 8.09 -1.98
N SER A 157 5.85 8.59 -2.65
CA SER A 157 4.59 7.88 -2.84
C SER A 157 4.28 7.65 -4.31
N ILE A 158 3.82 6.44 -4.60
CA ILE A 158 3.36 6.00 -5.92
C ILE A 158 1.90 5.62 -5.81
N ARG A 159 1.10 6.14 -6.74
CA ARG A 159 -0.26 5.65 -6.98
C ARG A 159 -0.24 4.61 -8.08
N VAL A 160 -0.80 3.43 -7.83
CA VAL A 160 -1.06 2.44 -8.88
C VAL A 160 -2.50 2.62 -9.35
N LEU A 161 -2.66 3.15 -10.57
CA LEU A 161 -3.95 3.57 -11.11
C LEU A 161 -4.34 2.67 -12.29
N PRO A 162 -5.31 1.76 -12.15
CA PRO A 162 -5.88 1.07 -13.30
C PRO A 162 -6.51 2.06 -14.29
N LYS A 163 -6.60 1.72 -15.57
CA LYS A 163 -7.36 2.53 -16.55
C LYS A 163 -8.76 1.97 -16.77
N SER A 164 -8.92 0.68 -16.56
CA SER A 164 -10.17 -0.05 -16.70
C SER A 164 -10.13 -1.35 -15.91
N GLY A 165 -11.28 -2.01 -15.76
CA GLY A 165 -11.38 -3.32 -15.14
C GLY A 165 -12.32 -3.34 -13.95
N ARG A 166 -12.13 -4.33 -13.08
CA ARG A 166 -12.92 -4.51 -11.87
C ARG A 166 -12.00 -4.88 -10.72
N SER A 167 -12.27 -4.35 -9.54
CA SER A 167 -11.83 -4.95 -8.28
C SER A 167 -12.93 -5.86 -7.74
N PHE A 168 -12.61 -6.64 -6.70
CA PHE A 168 -13.44 -7.70 -6.10
C PHE A 168 -14.96 -7.51 -6.27
N ASN A 169 -15.51 -6.35 -5.87
CA ASN A 169 -16.94 -6.04 -6.00
C ASN A 169 -17.23 -4.67 -6.64
N GLN A 170 -16.27 -4.05 -7.34
CA GLN A 170 -16.44 -2.69 -7.85
C GLN A 170 -15.90 -2.55 -9.27
N GLU A 171 -16.68 -1.89 -10.14
CA GLU A 171 -16.18 -1.46 -11.44
C GLU A 171 -15.25 -0.28 -11.28
N ILE A 172 -14.16 -0.31 -12.05
CA ILE A 172 -13.19 0.79 -12.04
C ILE A 172 -13.59 1.78 -13.11
N VAL A 173 -14.15 2.90 -12.66
CA VAL A 173 -14.48 4.06 -13.50
C VAL A 173 -13.54 5.18 -13.10
N HIS A 174 -12.71 5.63 -14.05
CA HIS A 174 -11.83 6.77 -13.85
C HIS A 174 -12.31 7.98 -14.64
N GLU A 175 -12.39 9.11 -13.96
CA GLU A 175 -12.52 10.41 -14.61
C GLU A 175 -11.20 10.79 -15.29
N LYS A 176 -11.29 11.53 -16.41
CA LYS A 176 -10.12 11.93 -17.21
C LYS A 176 -9.12 12.77 -16.39
N ASP A 177 -9.59 13.51 -15.40
CA ASP A 177 -8.81 14.42 -14.55
C ASP A 177 -8.92 14.07 -13.07
N ASP A 178 -8.42 12.90 -12.71
CA ASP A 178 -8.41 12.45 -11.33
C ASP A 178 -7.53 13.36 -10.44
N PHE A 179 -8.19 14.23 -9.68
CA PHE A 179 -7.63 15.18 -8.71
C PHE A 179 -6.56 14.55 -7.79
N PHE A 180 -6.75 13.28 -7.43
CA PHE A 180 -5.87 12.55 -6.52
C PHE A 180 -4.48 12.30 -7.10
N ASN A 181 -4.29 12.37 -8.43
CA ASN A 181 -2.98 12.19 -9.06
C ASN A 181 -1.94 13.18 -8.52
N SER A 182 -2.35 14.42 -8.22
CA SER A 182 -1.47 15.45 -7.68
C SER A 182 -1.03 15.19 -6.22
N HIS A 183 -1.59 14.16 -5.58
CA HIS A 183 -1.28 13.79 -4.20
C HIS A 183 -0.05 12.87 -4.10
N PHE A 184 0.48 12.40 -5.23
CA PHE A 184 1.57 11.43 -5.28
C PHE A 184 2.81 12.01 -5.93
N ASN A 185 3.97 11.40 -5.67
CA ASN A 185 5.19 11.73 -6.43
C ASN A 185 5.14 11.15 -7.84
N TYR A 186 4.48 10.01 -8.01
CA TYR A 186 4.38 9.31 -9.28
C TYR A 186 3.06 8.57 -9.39
N VAL A 187 2.51 8.50 -10.60
CA VAL A 187 1.32 7.71 -10.91
C VAL A 187 1.71 6.65 -11.93
N TYR A 188 1.63 5.39 -11.53
CA TYR A 188 1.85 4.25 -12.41
C TYR A 188 0.51 3.77 -12.95
N LYS A 189 0.27 3.96 -14.25
CA LYS A 189 -0.98 3.53 -14.88
C LYS A 189 -0.89 2.08 -15.35
N ILE A 190 -1.80 1.22 -14.90
CA ILE A 190 -1.98 -0.15 -15.41
C ILE A 190 -3.19 -0.19 -16.36
N ASN A 191 -3.08 -0.86 -17.50
CA ASN A 191 -4.11 -0.75 -18.55
C ASN A 191 -5.46 -1.37 -18.14
N LYS A 192 -5.42 -2.56 -17.57
CA LYS A 192 -6.62 -3.30 -17.16
C LYS A 192 -6.28 -4.13 -15.93
N VAL A 193 -7.24 -4.23 -15.01
CA VAL A 193 -7.17 -5.16 -13.87
C VAL A 193 -8.39 -6.06 -13.83
N SER A 194 -8.26 -7.18 -13.12
CA SER A 194 -9.30 -8.16 -12.90
C SER A 194 -9.55 -8.36 -11.41
N PRO A 195 -10.79 -8.75 -11.02
CA PRO A 195 -11.14 -8.89 -9.62
C PRO A 195 -10.38 -10.06 -9.00
N SER A 196 -9.84 -9.86 -7.81
CA SER A 196 -9.14 -10.89 -7.03
C SER A 196 -10.03 -12.09 -6.71
N GLN A 197 -9.40 -13.23 -6.43
CA GLN A 197 -10.10 -14.42 -5.94
C GLN A 197 -10.03 -14.49 -4.42
N LEU A 198 -11.12 -14.99 -3.81
CA LEU A 198 -11.06 -15.41 -2.43
C LEU A 198 -10.07 -16.57 -2.28
N PRO A 199 -9.34 -16.62 -1.15
CA PRO A 199 -8.32 -17.62 -0.89
C PRO A 199 -8.85 -19.06 -0.88
#